data_AF-A0A7Y5KI68-F1
#
_entry.id   AF-A0A7Y5KI68-F1
#
_cell.length_a   1.000
_cell.length_b   1.000
_cell.length_c   1.000
_cell.angle_alpha   90.00
_cell.angle_beta   90.00
_cell.angle_gamma   90.00
#
_symmetry.space_group_name_H-M   'P 1'
#
loop_
_entity.id
_entity.type
_entity.pdbx_description
1 polymer ?
#
loop_
_entity_poly.entity_id
_entity_poly.type
_entity_poly.pdbx_seq_one_letter_code
_entity_poly.pdbx_strand_id
1 'polypeptide(L)'
;RREVIAEGVETIEHGSLLIPLGCDNAQGYGIAKPMPAHLVPEWVARWRPDARWQQGDFPFLFVQLANYRAVNAEPVEDDWAELREAQSQTLSLPNTGMAVTIDIGDANDIHPGNKQKVGNRLALNARRLVYNENVVHSGPKYKSMKIEGNRIRLFFEHAEEGLMSKNGEALKGFAIAGADRKFVWAKAAIEGNAVVVSNENVPQPVAVRYAWSINPECNLHNKPGLPASPFRTDNWPEMTRTAHVNRSY
;
A
#
# COMPACT_ATOMS: atom_id res chain seq x y z
N ARG A 1 -18.01 21.24 19.69
CA ARG A 1 -16.66 21.64 20.16
C ARG A 1 -15.75 21.58 18.94
N ARG A 2 -14.93 22.61 18.65
CA ARG A 2 -13.94 22.50 17.57
C ARG A 2 -12.75 21.71 18.12
N GLU A 3 -12.33 20.68 17.40
CA GLU A 3 -11.09 19.96 17.72
C GLU A 3 -9.91 20.77 17.19
N VAL A 4 -8.86 20.86 18.00
CA VAL A 4 -7.64 21.61 17.68
C VAL A 4 -6.52 20.60 17.44
N ILE A 5 -5.75 20.83 16.37
CA ILE A 5 -4.54 20.07 16.05
C ILE A 5 -3.35 20.99 16.29
N ALA A 6 -2.41 20.56 17.14
CA ALA A 6 -1.14 21.24 17.32
C ALA A 6 -0.15 20.81 16.23
N GLU A 7 0.29 21.76 15.42
CA GLU A 7 1.35 21.53 14.44
C GLU A 7 2.70 22.01 14.97
N GLY A 8 3.80 21.34 14.58
CA GLY A 8 5.15 21.72 15.04
C GLY A 8 5.50 21.24 16.44
N VAL A 9 4.93 20.11 16.89
CA VAL A 9 5.34 19.46 18.14
C VAL A 9 6.71 18.81 17.94
N GLU A 10 7.77 19.50 18.32
CA GLU A 10 9.17 19.06 18.15
C GLU A 10 9.70 18.23 19.32
N THR A 11 9.13 18.39 20.52
CA THR A 11 9.59 17.75 21.76
C THR A 11 8.43 17.15 22.55
N ILE A 12 8.74 16.26 23.50
CA ILE A 12 7.74 15.67 24.39
C ILE A 12 7.18 16.74 25.35
N GLU A 13 8.01 17.73 25.70
CA GLU A 13 7.64 18.87 26.53
C GLU A 13 6.54 19.70 25.85
N HIS A 14 6.60 19.92 24.52
CA HIS A 14 5.54 20.58 23.78
C HIS A 14 4.20 19.84 23.94
N GLY A 15 4.19 18.52 23.74
CA GLY A 15 2.97 17.71 23.92
C GLY A 15 2.44 17.75 25.36
N SER A 16 3.33 17.67 26.35
CA SER A 16 2.97 17.70 27.77
C SER A 16 2.33 19.02 28.21
N LEU A 17 2.68 20.14 27.57
CA LEU A 17 2.06 21.44 27.81
C LEU A 17 0.70 21.60 27.11
N LEU A 18 0.49 20.91 25.99
CA LEU A 18 -0.71 21.02 25.16
C LEU A 18 -1.87 20.15 25.66
N ILE A 19 -1.58 18.97 26.21
CA ILE A 19 -2.59 18.02 26.71
C ILE A 19 -3.50 18.67 27.78
N PRO A 20 -2.99 19.36 28.83
CA PRO A 20 -3.85 20.01 29.83
C PRO A 20 -4.74 21.13 29.26
N LEU A 21 -4.38 21.68 28.09
CA LEU A 21 -5.16 22.68 27.37
C LEU A 21 -6.27 22.05 26.50
N GLY A 22 -6.40 20.72 26.52
CA GLY A 22 -7.37 19.95 25.74
C GLY A 22 -6.99 19.80 24.27
N CYS A 23 -5.70 19.87 23.94
CA CYS A 23 -5.18 19.60 22.61
C CYS A 23 -4.64 18.17 22.55
N ASP A 24 -5.50 17.26 22.11
CA ASP A 24 -5.24 15.81 22.07
C ASP A 24 -4.75 15.32 20.71
N ASN A 25 -4.66 16.22 19.71
CA ASN A 25 -4.18 15.92 18.36
C ASN A 25 -2.91 16.73 18.08
N ALA A 26 -1.85 16.07 17.60
CA ALA A 26 -0.58 16.72 17.32
C ALA A 26 0.13 16.15 16.08
N GLN A 27 0.91 16.99 15.40
CA GLN A 27 1.91 16.57 14.42
C GLN A 27 3.25 17.26 14.66
N GLY A 28 4.35 16.56 14.35
CA GLY A 28 5.69 17.12 14.37
C GLY A 28 6.77 16.09 14.64
N TYR A 29 8.02 16.56 14.64
CA TYR A 29 9.21 15.71 14.78
C TYR A 29 9.38 15.08 16.16
N GLY A 30 8.66 15.58 17.17
CA GLY A 30 8.57 14.94 18.49
C GLY A 30 7.81 13.61 18.45
N ILE A 31 6.99 13.39 17.41
CA ILE A 31 6.29 12.12 17.18
C ILE A 31 7.11 11.25 16.22
N ALA A 32 7.35 11.73 15.00
CA ALA A 32 8.08 10.99 13.99
C ALA A 32 8.93 11.93 13.12
N LYS A 33 10.21 11.58 12.94
CA LYS A 33 11.09 12.24 11.97
C LYS A 33 10.99 11.55 10.61
N PRO A 34 11.27 12.24 9.50
CA PRO A 34 11.46 11.60 8.21
C PRO A 34 12.52 10.49 8.32
N MET A 35 12.21 9.31 7.76
CA MET A 35 13.12 8.18 7.74
C MET A 35 12.98 7.40 6.43
N PRO A 36 14.05 6.73 5.96
CA PRO A 36 13.95 5.77 4.86
C PRO A 36 12.93 4.66 5.16
N ALA A 37 12.25 4.18 4.12
CA ALA A 37 11.19 3.18 4.27
C ALA A 37 11.65 1.89 4.96
N HIS A 38 12.89 1.46 4.76
CA HIS A 38 13.44 0.26 5.41
C HIS A 38 13.63 0.41 6.94
N LEU A 39 13.65 1.64 7.48
CA LEU A 39 13.73 1.87 8.93
C LEU A 39 12.34 1.92 9.59
N VAL A 40 11.27 2.07 8.81
CA VAL A 40 9.90 2.20 9.35
C VAL A 40 9.50 0.98 10.19
N PRO A 41 9.75 -0.28 9.77
CA PRO A 41 9.35 -1.42 10.58
C PRO A 41 10.00 -1.47 11.96
N GLU A 42 11.31 -1.20 12.04
CA GLU A 42 12.04 -1.15 13.31
C GLU A 42 11.57 0.02 14.18
N TRP A 43 11.31 1.18 13.57
CA TRP A 43 10.76 2.33 14.27
C TRP A 43 9.38 2.04 14.85
N VAL A 44 8.43 1.49 14.08
CA VAL A 44 7.10 1.09 14.56
C VAL A 44 7.21 0.10 15.72
N ALA A 45 8.11 -0.89 15.62
CA ALA A 45 8.29 -1.90 16.66
C ALA A 45 8.77 -1.31 17.99
N ARG A 46 9.62 -0.28 17.95
CA ARG A 46 10.28 0.31 19.14
C ARG A 46 9.62 1.59 19.66
N TRP A 47 8.98 2.36 18.79
CA TRP A 47 8.41 3.64 19.18
C TRP A 47 7.32 3.42 20.21
N ARG A 48 7.40 4.18 21.30
CA ARG A 48 6.37 4.22 22.34
C ARG A 48 6.07 5.68 22.64
N PRO A 49 4.80 6.04 22.81
CA PRO A 49 4.45 7.38 23.28
C PRO A 49 5.02 7.57 24.69
N ASP A 50 5.29 8.82 25.08
CA ASP A 50 5.67 9.11 26.45
C ASP A 50 4.54 8.66 27.41
N ALA A 51 4.91 8.05 28.54
CA ALA A 51 3.94 7.52 29.51
C ALA A 51 2.95 8.59 30.02
N ARG A 52 3.34 9.88 30.01
CA ARG A 52 2.47 11.01 30.37
C ARG A 52 1.28 11.16 29.43
N TRP A 53 1.39 10.70 28.19
CA TRP A 53 0.31 10.78 27.20
C TRP A 53 -0.74 9.69 27.41
N GLN A 54 -0.47 8.71 28.28
CA GLN A 54 -1.40 7.63 28.65
C GLN A 54 -1.97 6.87 27.43
N GLN A 55 -1.17 6.78 26.37
CA GLN A 55 -1.48 6.01 25.17
C GLN A 55 -0.84 4.62 25.32
N GLY A 56 -1.64 3.56 25.19
CA GLY A 56 -1.19 2.17 25.28
C GLY A 56 -0.46 1.70 24.03
N ASP A 57 -0.81 0.51 23.51
CA ASP A 57 -0.28 0.03 22.24
C ASP A 57 -0.77 0.93 21.09
N PHE A 58 0.13 1.80 20.62
CA PHE A 58 -0.22 2.88 19.71
C PHE A 58 -0.47 2.36 18.28
N PRO A 59 -1.58 2.75 17.63
CA PRO A 59 -1.86 2.39 16.24
C PRO A 59 -1.07 3.28 15.26
N PHE A 60 -0.47 2.66 14.25
CA PHE A 60 0.25 3.38 13.19
C PHE A 60 -0.52 3.31 11.88
N LEU A 61 -1.08 4.45 11.47
CA LEU A 61 -1.80 4.57 10.21
C LEU A 61 -0.98 5.40 9.22
N PHE A 62 -0.75 4.88 8.03
CA PHE A 62 0.07 5.53 7.01
C PHE A 62 -0.54 5.45 5.61
N VAL A 63 -0.01 6.25 4.70
CA VAL A 63 -0.53 6.38 3.33
C VAL A 63 0.49 5.79 2.36
N GLN A 64 0.05 4.82 1.55
CA GLN A 64 0.87 4.32 0.45
C GLN A 64 1.08 5.44 -0.57
N LEU A 65 2.26 5.50 -1.20
CA LEU A 65 2.53 6.46 -2.26
C LEU A 65 1.54 6.29 -3.43
N ALA A 66 0.99 7.41 -3.90
CA ALA A 66 0.09 7.44 -5.04
C ALA A 66 0.83 7.19 -6.36
N ASN A 67 0.08 7.02 -7.45
CA ASN A 67 0.62 7.00 -8.81
C ASN A 67 1.18 8.37 -9.23
N TYR A 68 2.32 8.38 -9.92
CA TYR A 68 3.07 9.59 -10.27
C TYR A 68 3.87 9.42 -11.56
N ARG A 69 4.17 10.50 -12.29
CA ARG A 69 4.86 10.53 -13.60
C ARG A 69 4.09 9.84 -14.73
N ALA A 70 4.73 9.74 -15.91
CA ALA A 70 4.16 9.12 -17.09
C ALA A 70 3.95 7.61 -16.90
N VAL A 71 2.95 7.07 -17.62
CA VAL A 71 2.68 5.63 -17.67
C VAL A 71 3.78 4.95 -18.47
N ASN A 72 4.28 3.82 -17.95
CA ASN A 72 5.21 2.95 -18.67
C ASN A 72 4.44 2.12 -19.70
N ALA A 73 4.90 2.12 -20.95
CA ALA A 73 4.26 1.37 -22.04
C ALA A 73 4.38 -0.16 -21.85
N GLU A 74 5.48 -0.62 -21.26
CA GLU A 74 5.78 -2.03 -21.00
C GLU A 74 5.96 -2.27 -19.49
N PRO A 75 5.83 -3.52 -19.01
CA PRO A 75 6.23 -3.87 -17.66
C PRO A 75 7.73 -3.62 -17.46
N VAL A 76 8.06 -2.96 -16.36
CA VAL A 76 9.45 -2.62 -16.02
C VAL A 76 9.74 -2.97 -14.56
N GLU A 77 11.01 -3.05 -14.23
CA GLU A 77 11.45 -2.89 -12.85
C GLU A 77 11.31 -1.41 -12.45
N ASP A 78 10.82 -1.13 -11.24
CA ASP A 78 10.38 0.22 -10.85
C ASP A 78 10.61 0.44 -9.35
N ASP A 79 11.44 1.43 -9.02
CA ASP A 79 11.84 1.76 -7.64
C ASP A 79 10.67 2.32 -6.80
N TRP A 80 9.70 2.97 -7.44
CA TRP A 80 8.50 3.46 -6.79
C TRP A 80 7.54 2.32 -6.44
N ALA A 81 7.44 1.31 -7.29
CA ALA A 81 6.73 0.07 -6.98
C ALA A 81 7.38 -0.68 -5.81
N GLU A 82 8.72 -0.78 -5.78
CA GLU A 82 9.47 -1.36 -4.65
C GLU A 82 9.22 -0.58 -3.35
N LEU A 83 9.17 0.76 -3.43
CA LEU A 83 8.85 1.59 -2.26
C LEU A 83 7.43 1.34 -1.74
N ARG A 84 6.44 1.16 -2.63
CA ARG A 84 5.08 0.76 -2.23
C ARG A 84 5.03 -0.65 -1.64
N GLU A 85 5.86 -1.57 -2.14
CA GLU A 85 6.00 -2.91 -1.56
C GLU A 85 6.53 -2.81 -0.13
N ALA A 86 7.59 -2.03 0.11
CA ALA A 86 8.13 -1.80 1.46
C ALA A 86 7.08 -1.18 2.41
N GLN A 87 6.28 -0.22 1.93
CA GLN A 87 5.15 0.32 2.70
C GLN A 87 4.14 -0.79 3.04
N SER A 88 3.80 -1.65 2.07
CA SER A 88 2.86 -2.75 2.28
C SER A 88 3.39 -3.82 3.25
N GLN A 89 4.69 -4.08 3.26
CA GLN A 89 5.33 -5.03 4.18
C GLN A 89 5.27 -4.56 5.64
N THR A 90 5.19 -3.25 5.88
CA THR A 90 4.97 -2.69 7.23
C THR A 90 3.68 -3.20 7.88
N LEU A 91 2.68 -3.61 7.08
CA LEU A 91 1.42 -4.21 7.57
C LEU A 91 1.60 -5.58 8.24
N SER A 92 2.81 -6.16 8.22
CA SER A 92 3.11 -7.36 9.01
C SER A 92 3.24 -7.07 10.51
N LEU A 93 3.38 -5.81 10.90
CA LEU A 93 3.46 -5.39 12.29
C LEU A 93 2.06 -5.22 12.90
N PRO A 94 1.88 -5.53 14.20
CA PRO A 94 0.60 -5.35 14.88
C PRO A 94 0.19 -3.87 14.91
N ASN A 95 -1.11 -3.62 14.99
CA ASN A 95 -1.71 -2.29 15.09
C ASN A 95 -1.28 -1.31 13.98
N THR A 96 -1.05 -1.82 12.77
CA THR A 96 -0.74 -1.01 11.59
C THR A 96 -1.89 -1.01 10.59
N GLY A 97 -2.10 0.13 9.92
CA GLY A 97 -3.08 0.28 8.85
C GLY A 97 -2.55 1.17 7.74
N MET A 98 -2.95 0.87 6.49
CA MET A 98 -2.46 1.57 5.31
C MET A 98 -3.61 2.00 4.41
N ALA A 99 -3.66 3.28 4.08
CA ALA A 99 -4.50 3.78 3.01
C ALA A 99 -3.80 3.57 1.65
N VAL A 100 -4.33 2.67 0.82
CA VAL A 100 -3.91 2.52 -0.59
C VAL A 100 -4.41 3.74 -1.38
N THR A 101 -3.55 4.37 -2.18
CA THR A 101 -3.88 5.59 -2.95
C THR A 101 -3.52 5.52 -4.43
N ILE A 102 -3.26 4.30 -4.92
CA ILE A 102 -2.82 4.02 -6.29
C ILE A 102 -3.76 4.54 -7.39
N ASP A 103 -5.03 4.79 -7.08
CA ASP A 103 -6.08 5.23 -8.02
C ASP A 103 -6.40 6.73 -7.98
N ILE A 104 -5.68 7.51 -7.17
CA ILE A 104 -5.97 8.94 -6.90
C ILE A 104 -4.72 9.84 -6.87
N GLY A 105 -3.66 9.43 -7.56
CA GLY A 105 -2.49 10.26 -7.82
C GLY A 105 -2.66 11.23 -8.99
N ASP A 106 -1.57 11.90 -9.33
CA ASP A 106 -1.48 12.83 -10.45
C ASP A 106 -0.16 12.57 -11.18
N ALA A 107 -0.21 12.42 -12.50
CA ALA A 107 0.98 12.16 -13.31
C ALA A 107 1.99 13.32 -13.25
N ASN A 108 1.52 14.55 -13.04
CA ASN A 108 2.33 15.77 -13.12
C ASN A 108 2.66 16.36 -11.74
N ASP A 109 2.02 15.88 -10.66
CA ASP A 109 2.23 16.38 -9.31
C ASP A 109 2.34 15.25 -8.29
N ILE A 110 3.46 15.22 -7.56
CA ILE A 110 3.69 14.27 -6.47
C ILE A 110 2.77 14.54 -5.26
N HIS A 111 2.06 15.69 -5.24
CA HIS A 111 1.13 16.09 -4.20
C HIS A 111 -0.34 16.06 -4.68
N PRO A 112 -0.91 14.90 -5.03
CA PRO A 112 -2.24 14.82 -5.63
C PRO A 112 -3.32 15.50 -4.76
N GLY A 113 -4.19 16.27 -5.40
CA GLY A 113 -5.14 17.17 -4.72
C GLY A 113 -6.26 16.47 -3.95
N ASN A 114 -6.56 15.19 -4.22
CA ASN A 114 -7.66 14.47 -3.57
C ASN A 114 -7.31 13.98 -2.14
N LYS A 115 -6.98 14.92 -1.26
CA LYS A 115 -6.64 14.65 0.14
C LYS A 115 -7.84 14.12 0.94
N GLN A 116 -9.07 14.49 0.55
CA GLN A 116 -10.27 14.02 1.23
C GLN A 116 -10.43 12.50 1.11
N LYS A 117 -10.23 11.92 -0.08
CA LYS A 117 -10.32 10.45 -0.23
C LYS A 117 -9.20 9.71 0.51
N VAL A 118 -8.01 10.31 0.61
CA VAL A 118 -6.91 9.80 1.46
C VAL A 118 -7.34 9.76 2.92
N GLY A 119 -7.85 10.89 3.44
CA GLY A 119 -8.36 10.99 4.81
C GLY A 119 -9.48 9.99 5.10
N ASN A 120 -10.44 9.82 4.19
CA ASN A 120 -11.51 8.85 4.34
C ASN A 120 -10.98 7.40 4.43
N ARG A 121 -9.96 7.04 3.66
CA ARG A 121 -9.33 5.71 3.72
C ARG A 121 -8.57 5.48 5.02
N LEU A 122 -7.88 6.51 5.53
CA LEU A 122 -7.26 6.44 6.86
C LEU A 122 -8.32 6.31 7.96
N ALA A 123 -9.43 7.05 7.85
CA ALA A 123 -10.53 6.97 8.80
C ALA A 123 -11.14 5.55 8.86
N LEU A 124 -11.26 4.85 7.72
CA LEU A 124 -11.70 3.46 7.71
C LEU A 124 -10.73 2.54 8.48
N ASN A 125 -9.41 2.74 8.30
CA ASN A 125 -8.40 2.00 9.07
C ASN A 125 -8.52 2.31 10.58
N ALA A 126 -8.69 3.58 10.97
CA ALA A 126 -8.88 3.98 12.36
C ALA A 126 -10.14 3.35 12.97
N ARG A 127 -11.27 3.42 12.26
CA ARG A 127 -12.54 2.80 12.69
C ARG A 127 -12.39 1.32 12.94
N ARG A 128 -11.67 0.60 12.07
CA ARG A 128 -11.41 -0.82 12.25
C ARG A 128 -10.47 -1.12 13.42
N LEU A 129 -9.29 -0.48 13.43
CA LEU A 129 -8.16 -0.87 14.29
C LEU A 129 -8.21 -0.23 15.68
N VAL A 130 -8.73 0.99 15.77
CA VAL A 130 -8.74 1.79 17.00
C VAL A 130 -10.11 1.70 17.67
N TYR A 131 -11.17 1.88 16.88
CA TYR A 131 -12.54 1.89 17.40
C TYR A 131 -13.23 0.52 17.34
N ASN A 132 -12.54 -0.52 16.86
CA ASN A 132 -13.02 -1.90 16.78
C ASN A 132 -14.36 -2.06 16.02
N GLU A 133 -14.65 -1.13 15.11
CA GLU A 133 -15.87 -1.19 14.32
C GLU A 133 -15.78 -2.29 13.24
N ASN A 134 -16.92 -2.89 12.92
CA ASN A 134 -17.02 -3.87 11.83
C ASN A 134 -17.20 -3.14 10.49
N VAL A 135 -16.09 -2.61 9.95
CA VAL A 135 -16.06 -1.89 8.67
C VAL A 135 -15.02 -2.47 7.72
N VAL A 136 -15.34 -2.47 6.42
CA VAL A 136 -14.35 -2.74 5.37
C VAL A 136 -13.40 -1.55 5.29
N HIS A 137 -12.12 -1.81 5.54
CA HIS A 137 -11.10 -0.79 5.70
C HIS A 137 -9.94 -0.88 4.72
N SER A 138 -9.85 -1.99 4.00
CA SER A 138 -8.80 -2.24 3.02
C SER A 138 -9.40 -2.80 1.73
N GLY A 139 -8.72 -2.58 0.61
CA GLY A 139 -9.00 -3.23 -0.66
C GLY A 139 -8.28 -4.58 -0.79
N PRO A 140 -8.45 -5.28 -1.91
CA PRO A 140 -7.86 -6.60 -2.10
C PRO A 140 -6.34 -6.59 -1.86
N LYS A 141 -5.88 -7.45 -0.96
CA LYS A 141 -4.45 -7.68 -0.68
C LYS A 141 -4.09 -9.08 -1.14
N TYR A 142 -3.04 -9.21 -1.95
CA TYR A 142 -2.58 -10.51 -2.42
C TYR A 142 -2.31 -11.46 -1.24
N LYS A 143 -2.86 -12.68 -1.34
CA LYS A 143 -2.73 -13.72 -0.32
C LYS A 143 -1.90 -14.89 -0.82
N SER A 144 -2.25 -15.43 -1.99
CA SER A 144 -1.61 -16.63 -2.54
C SER A 144 -1.91 -16.76 -4.03
N MET A 145 -1.16 -17.64 -4.70
CA MET A 145 -1.40 -18.00 -6.08
C MET A 145 -1.40 -19.52 -6.28
N LYS A 146 -2.01 -19.95 -7.38
CA LYS A 146 -1.97 -21.32 -7.89
C LYS A 146 -1.73 -21.29 -9.40
N ILE A 147 -0.77 -22.09 -9.86
CA ILE A 147 -0.52 -22.28 -11.30
C ILE A 147 -1.50 -23.35 -11.81
N GLU A 148 -2.24 -23.04 -12.88
CA GLU A 148 -3.25 -23.88 -13.50
C GLU A 148 -2.96 -24.01 -15.00
N GLY A 149 -2.05 -24.93 -15.36
CA GLY A 149 -1.57 -25.08 -16.73
C GLY A 149 -0.81 -23.84 -17.19
N ASN A 150 -1.36 -23.11 -18.16
CA ASN A 150 -0.78 -21.88 -18.73
C ASN A 150 -1.32 -20.58 -18.09
N ARG A 151 -1.96 -20.67 -16.91
CA ARG A 151 -2.56 -19.52 -16.21
C ARG A 151 -2.18 -19.51 -14.74
N ILE A 152 -2.24 -18.34 -14.12
CA ILE A 152 -2.06 -18.17 -12.67
C ILE A 152 -3.35 -17.65 -12.07
N ARG A 153 -3.87 -18.36 -11.07
CA ARG A 153 -5.02 -17.94 -10.25
C ARG A 153 -4.52 -17.30 -8.97
N LEU A 154 -5.02 -16.11 -8.67
CA LEU A 154 -4.64 -15.27 -7.54
C LEU A 154 -5.80 -15.16 -6.54
N PHE A 155 -5.48 -15.26 -5.25
CA PHE A 155 -6.42 -15.12 -4.14
C PHE A 155 -6.05 -13.93 -3.28
N PHE A 156 -7.06 -13.30 -2.68
CA PHE A 156 -6.92 -12.03 -1.97
C PHE A 156 -7.57 -12.08 -0.58
N GLU A 157 -6.98 -11.36 0.37
CA GLU A 157 -7.64 -10.89 1.59
C GLU A 157 -8.44 -9.62 1.28
N HIS A 158 -9.38 -9.26 2.16
CA HIS A 158 -10.21 -8.04 2.04
C HIS A 158 -11.07 -8.01 0.76
N ALA A 159 -11.55 -9.19 0.37
CA ALA A 159 -12.37 -9.42 -0.81
C ALA A 159 -13.61 -10.28 -0.47
N GLU A 160 -14.04 -10.30 0.80
CA GLU A 160 -15.12 -11.14 1.33
C GLU A 160 -16.47 -10.82 0.65
N GLU A 161 -16.71 -9.55 0.35
CA GLU A 161 -17.89 -9.09 -0.40
C GLU A 161 -17.75 -9.27 -1.92
N GLY A 162 -16.57 -9.68 -2.38
CA GLY A 162 -16.24 -9.96 -3.77
C GLY A 162 -15.27 -8.95 -4.40
N LEU A 163 -14.71 -9.35 -5.53
CA LEU A 163 -13.85 -8.54 -6.38
C LEU A 163 -14.67 -7.83 -7.45
N MET A 164 -14.18 -6.68 -7.90
CA MET A 164 -14.73 -5.96 -9.04
C MET A 164 -13.63 -5.25 -9.83
N SER A 165 -13.91 -4.99 -11.10
CA SER A 165 -13.18 -4.02 -11.90
C SER A 165 -13.82 -2.65 -11.72
N LYS A 166 -13.03 -1.61 -11.48
CA LYS A 166 -13.51 -0.23 -11.47
C LYS A 166 -14.17 0.07 -12.82
N ASN A 167 -15.38 0.61 -12.80
CA ASN A 167 -16.21 0.93 -13.97
C ASN A 167 -16.63 -0.26 -14.85
N GLY A 168 -16.40 -1.51 -14.43
CA GLY A 168 -16.80 -2.70 -15.20
C GLY A 168 -15.95 -2.97 -16.45
N GLU A 169 -14.80 -2.31 -16.60
CA GLU A 169 -13.87 -2.55 -17.70
C GLU A 169 -13.11 -3.88 -17.53
N ALA A 170 -12.42 -4.33 -18.59
CA ALA A 170 -11.45 -5.42 -18.45
C ALA A 170 -10.39 -5.08 -17.39
N LEU A 171 -9.91 -6.09 -16.63
CA LEU A 171 -8.88 -5.87 -15.63
C LEU A 171 -7.57 -5.42 -16.30
N LYS A 172 -6.94 -4.39 -15.72
CA LYS A 172 -5.68 -3.78 -16.17
C LYS A 172 -4.62 -3.86 -15.09
N GLY A 173 -3.36 -3.68 -15.49
CA GLY A 173 -2.23 -3.57 -14.57
C GLY A 173 -1.62 -4.89 -14.12
N PHE A 174 -1.95 -6.02 -14.77
CA PHE A 174 -1.35 -7.32 -14.51
C PHE A 174 -0.24 -7.62 -15.53
N ALA A 175 0.94 -7.97 -15.03
CA ALA A 175 2.04 -8.51 -15.84
C ALA A 175 2.34 -9.95 -15.41
N ILE A 176 2.72 -10.80 -16.36
CA ILE A 176 3.03 -12.22 -16.12
C ILE A 176 4.38 -12.58 -16.73
N ALA A 177 5.13 -13.46 -16.07
CA ALA A 177 6.44 -13.93 -16.54
C ALA A 177 6.58 -15.45 -16.39
N GLY A 178 7.38 -16.04 -17.28
CA GLY A 178 7.90 -17.39 -17.14
C GLY A 178 9.20 -17.42 -16.34
N ALA A 179 9.89 -18.56 -16.38
CA ALA A 179 11.18 -18.75 -15.68
C ALA A 179 12.31 -17.81 -16.19
N ASP A 180 12.14 -17.25 -17.39
CA ASP A 180 13.05 -16.28 -17.99
C ASP A 180 12.94 -14.86 -17.38
N ARG A 181 11.97 -14.65 -16.48
CA ARG A 181 11.72 -13.40 -15.74
C ARG A 181 11.31 -12.21 -16.62
N LYS A 182 10.96 -12.45 -17.88
CA LYS A 182 10.50 -11.40 -18.78
C LYS A 182 9.02 -11.16 -18.59
N PHE A 183 8.69 -10.09 -17.87
CA PHE A 183 7.31 -9.69 -17.67
C PHE A 183 6.72 -9.11 -18.96
N VAL A 184 5.52 -9.57 -19.31
CA VAL A 184 4.69 -9.02 -20.36
C VAL A 184 3.30 -8.71 -19.80
N TRP A 185 2.60 -7.73 -20.38
CA TRP A 185 1.21 -7.45 -19.99
C TRP A 185 0.33 -8.68 -20.19
N ALA A 186 -0.60 -8.90 -19.27
CA ALA A 186 -1.42 -10.12 -19.24
C ALA A 186 -2.92 -9.82 -19.35
N LYS A 187 -3.66 -10.76 -19.95
CA LYS A 187 -5.11 -10.79 -19.84
C LYS A 187 -5.47 -11.25 -18.42
N ALA A 188 -6.37 -10.53 -17.75
CA ALA A 188 -6.84 -10.87 -16.42
C ALA A 188 -8.38 -10.85 -16.35
N ALA A 189 -8.97 -11.79 -15.61
CA ALA A 189 -10.41 -11.88 -15.40
C ALA A 189 -10.73 -12.30 -13.97
N ILE A 190 -11.88 -11.83 -13.45
CA ILE A 190 -12.41 -12.25 -12.16
C ILE A 190 -13.19 -13.54 -12.37
N GLU A 191 -12.80 -14.61 -11.69
CA GLU A 191 -13.52 -15.88 -11.67
C GLU A 191 -13.85 -16.24 -10.21
N GLY A 192 -15.11 -16.02 -9.82
CA GLY A 192 -15.55 -16.19 -8.43
C GLY A 192 -14.87 -15.19 -7.49
N ASN A 193 -14.10 -15.69 -6.54
CA ASN A 193 -13.34 -14.89 -5.56
C ASN A 193 -11.84 -14.74 -5.92
N ALA A 194 -11.46 -15.09 -7.15
CA ALA A 194 -10.08 -15.07 -7.60
C ALA A 194 -9.91 -14.23 -8.87
N VAL A 195 -8.67 -13.84 -9.16
CA VAL A 195 -8.27 -13.29 -10.47
C VAL A 195 -7.46 -14.34 -11.21
N VAL A 196 -7.80 -14.64 -12.46
CA VAL A 196 -7.03 -15.51 -13.34
C VAL A 196 -6.28 -14.67 -14.35
N VAL A 197 -4.97 -14.89 -14.44
CA VAL A 197 -4.03 -14.12 -15.25
C VAL A 197 -3.35 -15.04 -16.25
N SER A 198 -3.23 -14.59 -17.51
CA SER A 198 -2.68 -15.39 -18.60
C SER A 198 -2.10 -14.53 -19.73
N ASN A 199 -1.13 -15.10 -20.46
CA ASN A 199 -0.65 -14.55 -21.72
C ASN A 199 -0.26 -15.72 -22.65
N GLU A 200 -0.70 -15.68 -23.91
CA GLU A 200 -0.45 -16.74 -24.90
C GLU A 200 1.04 -16.94 -25.21
N ASN A 201 1.85 -15.87 -25.06
CA ASN A 201 3.31 -15.90 -25.23
C ASN A 201 4.05 -16.43 -23.98
N VAL A 202 3.33 -16.71 -22.88
CA VAL A 202 3.89 -17.24 -21.63
C VAL A 202 3.20 -18.56 -21.28
N PRO A 203 3.50 -19.66 -22.00
CA PRO A 203 2.81 -20.94 -21.81
C PRO A 203 3.11 -21.64 -20.47
N GLN A 204 4.20 -21.26 -19.80
CA GLN A 204 4.62 -21.78 -18.50
C GLN A 204 4.86 -20.63 -17.51
N PRO A 205 3.79 -19.96 -17.05
CA PRO A 205 3.94 -18.81 -16.17
C PRO A 205 4.36 -19.25 -14.76
N VAL A 206 5.22 -18.45 -14.13
CA VAL A 206 5.72 -18.69 -12.76
C VAL A 206 5.52 -17.49 -11.83
N ALA A 207 5.27 -16.30 -12.37
CA ALA A 207 5.13 -15.08 -11.58
C ALA A 207 4.10 -14.11 -12.18
N VAL A 208 3.42 -13.37 -11.30
CA VAL A 208 2.54 -12.25 -11.63
C VAL A 208 2.94 -11.01 -10.83
N ARG A 209 2.82 -9.84 -11.45
CA ARG A 209 2.87 -8.54 -10.79
C ARG A 209 1.60 -7.76 -11.08
N TYR A 210 1.12 -7.01 -10.09
CA TYR A 210 -0.02 -6.12 -10.22
C TYR A 210 0.37 -4.70 -9.84
N ALA A 211 0.03 -3.74 -10.71
CA ALA A 211 0.29 -2.31 -10.51
C ALA A 211 1.77 -1.99 -10.17
N TRP A 212 2.70 -2.78 -10.73
CA TRP A 212 4.15 -2.65 -10.51
C TRP A 212 4.76 -1.63 -11.47
N SER A 213 4.45 -0.36 -11.25
CA SER A 213 4.93 0.78 -12.03
C SER A 213 4.69 2.07 -11.26
N ILE A 214 5.46 3.12 -11.53
CA ILE A 214 5.29 4.44 -10.90
C ILE A 214 3.90 5.04 -11.17
N ASN A 215 3.38 4.89 -12.40
CA ASN A 215 2.01 5.24 -12.78
C ASN A 215 1.31 4.09 -13.50
N PRO A 216 0.75 3.12 -12.76
CA PRO A 216 0.11 1.97 -13.36
C PRO A 216 -1.33 2.29 -13.76
N GLU A 217 -1.70 1.92 -14.98
CA GLU A 217 -3.12 1.79 -15.35
C GLU A 217 -3.68 0.52 -14.72
N CYS A 218 -4.41 0.66 -13.61
CA CYS A 218 -4.90 -0.45 -12.82
C CYS A 218 -6.30 -0.18 -12.26
N ASN A 219 -7.09 -1.25 -12.05
CA ASN A 219 -8.52 -1.12 -11.74
C ASN A 219 -9.13 -2.27 -10.92
N LEU A 220 -8.32 -3.13 -10.27
CA LEU A 220 -8.86 -4.13 -9.34
C LEU A 220 -9.29 -3.47 -8.03
N HIS A 221 -10.55 -3.69 -7.63
CA HIS A 221 -11.14 -3.23 -6.38
C HIS A 221 -11.90 -4.39 -5.71
N ASN A 222 -12.23 -4.24 -4.43
CA ASN A 222 -13.31 -5.02 -3.83
C ASN A 222 -14.67 -4.35 -4.07
N LYS A 223 -15.79 -5.05 -3.86
CA LYS A 223 -17.14 -4.48 -4.04
C LYS A 223 -17.42 -3.21 -3.22
N PRO A 224 -16.87 -3.05 -1.99
CA PRO A 224 -16.92 -1.78 -1.27
C PRO A 224 -16.21 -0.60 -1.94
N GLY A 225 -15.47 -0.85 -3.03
CA GLY A 225 -14.86 0.18 -3.87
C GLY A 225 -13.44 0.58 -3.44
N LEU A 226 -12.78 -0.18 -2.56
CA LEU A 226 -11.39 0.06 -2.17
C LEU A 226 -10.41 -0.59 -3.15
N PRO A 227 -9.37 0.13 -3.60
CA PRO A 227 -8.42 -0.36 -4.59
C PRO A 227 -7.52 -1.46 -4.01
N ALA A 228 -7.16 -2.42 -4.85
CA ALA A 228 -6.16 -3.42 -4.49
C ALA A 228 -4.78 -2.79 -4.30
N SER A 229 -4.01 -3.29 -3.34
CA SER A 229 -2.60 -2.88 -3.17
C SER A 229 -1.74 -3.48 -4.27
N PRO A 230 -0.75 -2.74 -4.83
CA PRO A 230 0.28 -3.32 -5.68
C PRO A 230 0.99 -4.51 -5.01
N PHE A 231 1.38 -5.50 -5.80
CA PHE A 231 2.10 -6.68 -5.33
C PHE A 231 2.89 -7.36 -6.45
N ARG A 232 3.80 -8.25 -6.03
CA ARG A 232 4.42 -9.27 -6.87
C ARG A 232 4.30 -10.64 -6.21
N THR A 233 4.33 -11.70 -7.01
CA THR A 233 4.33 -13.08 -6.51
C THR A 233 5.73 -13.73 -6.55
N ASP A 234 6.68 -13.11 -7.24
CA ASP A 234 8.08 -13.53 -7.24
C ASP A 234 8.83 -13.02 -6.00
N ASN A 235 9.97 -13.66 -5.71
CA ASN A 235 10.94 -13.24 -4.70
C ASN A 235 12.28 -12.85 -5.35
N TRP A 236 12.26 -12.45 -6.61
CA TRP A 236 13.49 -12.12 -7.33
C TRP A 236 14.12 -10.83 -6.77
N PRO A 237 15.44 -10.63 -6.95
CA PRO A 237 16.11 -9.46 -6.39
C PRO A 237 15.49 -8.15 -6.87
N GLU A 238 15.28 -7.23 -5.93
CA GLU A 238 14.90 -5.84 -6.16
C GLU A 238 16.03 -5.08 -6.86
N MET A 239 15.68 -4.13 -7.73
CA MET A 239 16.62 -3.21 -8.35
C MET A 239 17.34 -2.37 -7.29
N THR A 240 16.61 -1.88 -6.28
CA THR A 240 17.20 -1.05 -5.21
C THR A 240 18.21 -1.82 -4.36
N ARG A 241 17.97 -3.09 -4.05
CA ARG A 241 18.98 -3.94 -3.36
C ARG A 241 20.25 -4.11 -4.18
N THR A 242 20.11 -4.31 -5.48
CA THR A 242 21.25 -4.48 -6.39
C THR A 242 22.08 -3.19 -6.51
N ALA A 243 21.42 -2.02 -6.44
CA ALA A 243 22.09 -0.72 -6.42
C ALA A 243 22.85 -0.44 -5.12
N HIS A 244 22.38 -0.93 -3.96
CA HIS A 244 23.08 -0.78 -2.68
C HIS A 244 24.35 -1.62 -2.58
N VAL A 245 24.36 -2.84 -3.14
CA VAL A 245 25.56 -3.69 -3.20
C VAL A 245 26.65 -3.08 -4.07
N ASN A 246 26.28 -2.34 -5.12
CA ASN A 246 27.24 -1.69 -6.03
C ASN A 246 27.71 -0.29 -5.57
N ARG A 247 27.18 0.23 -4.45
CA ARG A 247 27.55 1.54 -3.87
C ARG A 247 28.37 1.43 -2.59
N SER A 248 28.81 0.23 -2.22
CA SER A 248 29.80 0.05 -1.14
C SER A 248 31.21 0.16 -1.75
N TYR A 249 31.72 1.39 -1.82
CA TYR A 249 33.14 1.72 -1.94
C TYR A 249 33.46 2.83 -0.93
#